data_AF-A0A8S3VAM5-F1
#
_entry.id   AF-A0A8S3VAM5-F1
#
_cell.length_a   1.000
_cell.length_b   1.000
_cell.length_c   1.000
_cell.angle_alpha   90.00
_cell.angle_beta   90.00
_cell.angle_gamma   90.00
#
_symmetry.space_group_name_H-M   'P 1'
#
loop_
_entity.id
_entity.type
_entity.pdbx_description
1 polymer ?
#
loop_
_entity_poly.entity_id
_entity_poly.type
_entity_poly.pdbx_seq_one_letter_code
_entity_poly.pdbx_strand_id
1 'polypeptide(L)'
;MQSTPASQITDKHYNFLLDMLIEERQSRRNLEVFITKLQSDVSHLQLCGCTGTSITSPVNNTAALETKFKTLNSKFEKLENEYSVVVNRSIQLENELFDLKNLKLNSLQKDLETLKVQSTQLKSDYSLVVNKSDQLESELQEVKQLKSVSDLQIVLNLQKQANDLSQEIGQTNNRQRAIISDNNARKQDFLALLQKVITSERQMQTMNNKTVSIGAGLQTIEASLLAMNRSIQHQYNGMANKAVPAFAASLTHSATYSSGEIMKFDKVWTNIGSGYDPNTGVFTAPEAGVYQFACTIMRYTEDVGAFLFRNEMKTVAIWPSNYNNLDMGTLNVVLQLQKADRVPIGDEERLDSIPSLVGREYHLTNFVSNDHAIADIQLSSLGWVSVTKSENSDVRLRAYTPGARGLYLREPALLPNIKAFRGKRIGGKQEYRIQPPKML
;
A
#
# COMPACT_ATOMS: atom_id res chain seq x y z
N MET A 1 95.88 57.20 66.28
CA MET A 1 97.28 57.42 65.86
C MET A 1 98.17 57.07 67.04
N GLN A 2 98.55 55.81 67.16
CA GLN A 2 99.63 55.35 68.03
C GLN A 2 100.90 55.36 67.18
N SER A 3 101.95 56.03 67.65
CA SER A 3 103.27 56.03 67.01
C SER A 3 103.75 54.59 66.85
N THR A 4 104.04 54.16 65.62
CA THR A 4 104.48 52.79 65.33
C THR A 4 105.79 52.47 66.07
N PRO A 5 106.03 51.20 66.49
CA PRO A 5 107.23 50.80 67.23
C PRO A 5 108.55 51.21 66.54
N ALA A 6 108.53 51.31 65.20
CA ALA A 6 109.65 51.82 64.41
C ALA A 6 110.02 53.27 64.76
N SER A 7 109.05 54.15 65.05
CA SER A 7 109.33 55.56 65.40
C SER A 7 109.92 55.71 66.80
N GLN A 8 109.51 54.84 67.74
CA GLN A 8 110.06 54.82 69.10
C GLN A 8 111.50 54.30 69.15
N ILE A 9 111.89 53.43 68.21
CA ILE A 9 113.26 52.89 68.12
C ILE A 9 114.20 53.93 67.46
N THR A 10 113.72 54.70 66.48
CA THR A 10 114.51 55.80 65.88
C THR A 10 114.76 56.95 66.86
N ASP A 11 113.76 57.36 67.65
CA ASP A 11 113.94 58.43 68.64
C ASP A 11 114.95 58.05 69.74
N LYS A 12 114.92 56.79 70.19
CA LYS A 12 115.81 56.30 71.24
C LYS A 12 117.27 56.20 70.77
N HIS A 13 117.49 55.72 69.55
CA HIS A 13 118.84 55.69 68.94
C HIS A 13 119.33 57.08 68.53
N TYR A 14 118.43 57.97 68.08
CA TYR A 14 118.76 59.35 67.76
C TYR A 14 119.25 60.11 68.98
N ASN A 15 118.51 60.04 70.09
CA ASN A 15 118.89 60.70 71.34
C ASN A 15 120.19 60.12 71.91
N PHE A 16 120.39 58.80 71.84
CA PHE A 16 121.64 58.16 72.27
C PHE A 16 122.87 58.60 71.45
N LEU A 17 122.73 58.71 70.11
CA LEU A 17 123.80 59.21 69.24
C LEU A 17 124.09 60.69 69.49
N LEU A 18 123.05 61.49 69.74
CA LEU A 18 123.17 62.91 70.07
C LEU A 18 123.91 63.10 71.40
N ASP A 19 123.57 62.32 72.43
CA ASP A 19 124.26 62.34 73.73
C ASP A 19 125.74 61.94 73.59
N MET A 20 126.05 60.89 72.81
CA MET A 20 127.44 60.50 72.51
C MET A 20 128.23 61.61 71.81
N LEU A 21 127.62 62.30 70.84
CA LEU A 21 128.25 63.42 70.13
C LEU A 21 128.50 64.61 71.07
N ILE A 22 127.59 64.87 72.01
CA ILE A 22 127.75 65.91 73.02
C ILE A 22 128.90 65.55 73.99
N GLU A 23 128.97 64.32 74.48
CA GLU A 23 130.07 63.83 75.33
C GLU A 23 131.42 63.84 74.62
N GLU A 24 131.47 63.46 73.34
CA GLU A 24 132.69 63.51 72.52
C GLU A 24 133.18 64.95 72.38
N ARG A 25 132.29 65.89 72.03
CA ARG A 25 132.65 67.32 71.92
C ARG A 25 133.20 67.87 73.22
N GLN A 26 132.63 67.45 74.35
CA GLN A 26 133.12 67.84 75.67
C GLN A 26 134.52 67.27 75.94
N SER A 27 134.70 65.98 75.65
CA SER A 27 136.00 65.29 75.77
C SER A 27 137.07 65.92 74.89
N ARG A 28 136.72 66.30 73.66
CA ARG A 28 137.60 66.96 72.70
C ARG A 28 138.06 68.34 73.17
N ARG A 29 137.14 69.16 73.68
CA ARG A 29 137.48 70.46 74.29
C ARG A 29 138.42 70.30 75.48
N ASN A 30 138.19 69.30 76.33
CA ASN A 30 139.08 69.01 77.45
C ASN A 30 140.49 68.61 76.97
N LEU A 31 140.57 67.82 75.89
CA LEU A 31 141.83 67.40 75.28
C LEU A 31 142.59 68.57 74.64
N GLU A 32 141.91 69.49 73.96
CA GLU A 32 142.50 70.73 73.45
C GLU A 32 143.16 71.53 74.57
N VAL A 33 142.41 71.79 75.65
CA VAL A 33 142.90 72.52 76.82
C VAL A 33 144.12 71.83 77.44
N PHE A 34 144.10 70.50 77.55
CA PHE A 34 145.21 69.71 78.08
C PHE A 34 146.46 69.80 77.21
N ILE A 35 146.33 69.70 75.88
CA ILE A 35 147.45 69.84 74.94
C ILE A 35 148.04 71.26 75.01
N THR A 36 147.20 72.31 75.08
CA THR A 36 147.67 73.69 75.23
C THR A 36 148.44 73.89 76.54
N LYS A 37 147.98 73.26 77.63
CA LYS A 37 148.66 73.27 78.92
C LYS A 37 150.03 72.58 78.84
N LEU A 38 150.08 71.39 78.25
CA LEU A 38 151.34 70.66 78.01
C LEU A 38 152.33 71.48 77.17
N GLN A 39 151.88 72.17 76.14
CA GLN A 39 152.72 73.06 75.33
C GLN A 39 153.28 74.22 76.15
N SER A 40 152.46 74.82 77.00
CA SER A 40 152.89 75.86 77.94
C SER A 40 153.96 75.33 78.89
N ASP A 41 153.74 74.15 79.48
CA ASP A 41 154.69 73.53 80.42
C ASP A 41 156.02 73.17 79.74
N VAL A 42 155.97 72.62 78.52
CA VAL A 42 157.16 72.33 77.69
C VAL A 42 157.92 73.61 77.32
N SER A 43 157.20 74.69 76.99
CA SER A 43 157.79 76.00 76.70
C SER A 43 158.44 76.63 77.94
N HIS A 44 157.84 76.45 79.12
CA HIS A 44 158.39 76.90 80.40
C HIS A 44 159.70 76.16 80.75
N LEU A 45 159.76 74.86 80.46
CA LEU A 45 160.98 74.05 80.61
C LEU A 45 162.11 74.49 79.67
N GLN A 46 161.81 75.01 78.47
CA GLN A 46 162.82 75.55 77.55
C GLN A 46 163.41 76.90 78.01
N LEU A 47 162.67 77.71 78.78
CA LEU A 47 163.11 79.03 79.26
C LEU A 47 164.02 78.99 80.51
N CYS A 48 163.95 77.94 81.33
CA CYS A 48 164.71 77.84 82.60
C CYS A 48 166.19 77.40 82.45
N GLY A 49 166.75 77.34 81.24
CA GLY A 49 168.20 77.11 81.04
C GLY A 49 168.73 75.72 81.42
N CYS A 50 167.86 74.75 81.70
CA CYS A 50 168.25 73.36 81.98
C CYS A 50 168.66 72.64 80.67
N THR A 51 169.93 72.76 80.26
CA THR A 51 170.46 72.06 79.07
C THR A 51 171.09 70.72 79.45
N GLY A 52 170.28 69.67 79.46
CA GLY A 52 170.68 68.27 79.54
C GLY A 52 169.70 67.39 78.75
N THR A 53 170.17 66.28 78.18
CA THR A 53 169.55 65.35 77.22
C THR A 53 168.18 64.72 77.59
N SER A 54 167.50 65.22 78.63
CA SER A 54 166.22 64.71 79.14
C SER A 54 164.96 65.46 78.69
N ILE A 55 165.05 66.44 77.75
CA ILE A 55 163.89 67.30 77.37
C ILE A 55 163.51 67.21 75.86
N THR A 56 164.26 66.52 74.99
CA THR A 56 163.97 66.45 73.53
C THR A 56 162.90 65.44 73.12
N SER A 57 162.67 64.36 73.88
CA SER A 57 161.63 63.35 73.60
C SER A 57 160.20 63.85 73.87
N PRO A 58 159.91 64.60 74.96
CA PRO A 58 158.59 65.19 75.21
C PRO A 58 158.11 66.12 74.08
N VAL A 59 158.99 66.96 73.54
CA VAL A 59 158.65 67.97 72.51
C VAL A 59 158.19 67.32 71.20
N ASN A 60 158.89 66.29 70.73
CA ASN A 60 158.52 65.60 69.48
C ASN A 60 157.23 64.80 69.65
N ASN A 61 156.99 64.22 70.83
CA ASN A 61 155.73 63.54 71.13
C ASN A 61 154.54 64.51 71.15
N THR A 62 154.72 65.74 71.67
CA THR A 62 153.65 66.75 71.67
C THR A 62 153.26 67.21 70.25
N ALA A 63 154.23 67.40 69.33
CA ALA A 63 153.92 67.80 67.95
C ALA A 63 153.21 66.68 67.14
N ALA A 64 153.59 65.42 67.37
CA ALA A 64 152.94 64.27 66.75
C ALA A 64 151.48 64.10 67.25
N LEU A 65 151.23 64.37 68.53
CA LEU A 65 149.88 64.36 69.10
C LEU A 65 148.98 65.42 68.46
N GLU A 66 149.50 66.64 68.27
CA GLU A 66 148.77 67.75 67.67
C GLU A 66 148.36 67.47 66.21
N THR A 67 149.27 66.89 65.43
CA THR A 67 149.00 66.54 64.03
C THR A 67 147.89 65.48 63.91
N LYS A 68 147.90 64.47 64.79
CA LYS A 68 146.83 63.47 64.87
C LYS A 68 145.52 64.11 65.31
N PHE A 69 145.55 65.02 66.27
CA PHE A 69 144.37 65.72 66.76
C PHE A 69 143.71 66.57 65.65
N LYS A 70 144.49 67.36 64.89
CA LYS A 70 144.00 68.12 63.73
C LYS A 70 143.40 67.22 62.65
N THR A 71 144.04 66.09 62.36
CA THR A 71 143.53 65.11 61.38
C THR A 71 142.22 64.48 61.84
N LEU A 72 142.09 64.18 63.14
CA LEU A 72 140.86 63.63 63.71
C LEU A 72 139.73 64.66 63.64
N ASN A 73 140.04 65.93 63.94
CA ASN A 73 139.05 67.01 63.92
C ASN A 73 138.47 67.23 62.52
N SER A 74 139.31 67.23 61.47
CA SER A 74 138.80 67.40 60.09
C SER A 74 137.94 66.21 59.62
N LYS A 75 138.26 64.99 60.08
CA LYS A 75 137.41 63.81 59.82
C LYS A 75 136.05 63.93 60.51
N PHE A 76 136.02 64.45 61.73
CA PHE A 76 134.78 64.69 62.46
C PHE A 76 133.91 65.74 61.79
N GLU A 77 134.47 66.88 61.37
CA GLU A 77 133.71 67.90 60.62
C GLU A 77 133.11 67.34 59.32
N LYS A 78 133.86 66.49 58.61
CA LYS A 78 133.35 65.83 57.41
C LYS A 78 132.19 64.88 57.72
N LEU A 79 132.32 64.09 58.78
CA LEU A 79 131.27 63.17 59.23
C LEU A 79 130.01 63.92 59.67
N GLU A 80 130.17 65.07 60.32
CA GLU A 80 129.04 65.90 60.78
C GLU A 80 128.26 66.49 59.59
N ASN A 81 128.97 66.92 58.55
CA ASN A 81 128.34 67.36 57.30
C ASN A 81 127.62 66.22 56.58
N GLU A 82 128.23 65.04 56.46
CA GLU A 82 127.60 63.86 55.86
C GLU A 82 126.36 63.43 56.66
N TYR A 83 126.43 63.47 57.99
CA TYR A 83 125.29 63.15 58.87
C TYR A 83 124.14 64.15 58.68
N SER A 84 124.43 65.46 58.60
CA SER A 84 123.41 66.49 58.35
C SER A 84 122.69 66.29 57.01
N VAL A 85 123.40 65.87 55.95
CA VAL A 85 122.79 65.54 54.65
C VAL A 85 121.84 64.34 54.77
N VAL A 86 122.24 63.30 55.48
CA VAL A 86 121.42 62.10 55.70
C VAL A 86 120.15 62.45 56.49
N VAL A 87 120.27 63.24 57.56
CA VAL A 87 119.12 63.68 58.37
C VAL A 87 118.13 64.47 57.53
N ASN A 88 118.60 65.45 56.76
CA ASN A 88 117.73 66.25 55.89
C ASN A 88 117.01 65.40 54.83
N ARG A 89 117.71 64.40 54.25
CA ARG A 89 117.08 63.48 53.30
C ARG A 89 116.05 62.57 53.96
N SER A 90 116.30 62.12 55.20
CA SER A 90 115.33 61.33 55.97
C SER A 90 114.04 62.12 56.21
N ILE A 91 114.15 63.37 56.65
CA ILE A 91 112.99 64.25 56.87
C ILE A 91 112.20 64.47 55.57
N GLN A 92 112.89 64.69 54.44
CA GLN A 92 112.22 64.86 53.16
C GLN A 92 111.45 63.59 52.73
N LEU A 93 112.07 62.41 52.85
CA LEU A 93 111.43 61.15 52.50
C LEU A 93 110.21 60.85 53.40
N GLU A 94 110.27 61.21 54.68
CA GLU A 94 109.13 61.07 55.59
C GLU A 94 107.95 61.96 55.16
N ASN A 95 108.21 63.21 54.75
CA ASN A 95 107.18 64.11 54.24
C ASN A 95 106.56 63.60 52.92
N GLU A 96 107.39 63.18 51.96
CA GLU A 96 106.91 62.61 50.69
C GLU A 96 106.06 61.34 50.94
N LEU A 97 106.48 60.49 51.88
CA LEU A 97 105.72 59.29 52.25
C LEU A 97 104.38 59.65 52.91
N PHE A 98 104.33 60.71 53.70
CA PHE A 98 103.10 61.20 54.34
C PHE A 98 102.10 61.73 53.30
N ASP A 99 102.54 62.57 52.37
CA ASP A 99 101.69 63.13 51.31
C ASP A 99 101.14 62.05 50.38
N LEU A 100 101.98 61.09 49.98
CA LEU A 100 101.58 60.00 49.09
C LEU A 100 100.53 59.09 49.76
N LYS A 101 100.66 58.84 51.07
CA LYS A 101 99.66 58.09 51.85
C LYS A 101 98.34 58.85 51.93
N ASN A 102 98.36 60.15 52.20
CA ASN A 102 97.15 60.96 52.33
C ASN A 102 96.39 61.08 51.00
N LEU A 103 97.10 61.30 49.88
CA LEU A 103 96.48 61.35 48.56
C LEU A 103 95.77 60.04 48.20
N LYS A 104 96.43 58.90 48.44
CA LYS A 104 95.85 57.59 48.12
C LYS A 104 94.68 57.23 49.04
N LEU A 105 94.77 57.58 50.33
CA LEU A 105 93.69 57.38 51.30
C LEU A 105 92.45 58.19 50.93
N ASN A 106 92.61 59.46 50.58
CA ASN A 106 91.50 60.34 50.20
C ASN A 106 90.80 59.85 48.92
N SER A 107 91.55 59.38 47.91
CA SER A 107 90.98 58.80 46.69
C SER A 107 90.16 57.55 46.99
N LEU A 108 90.71 56.62 47.79
CA LEU A 108 90.02 55.37 48.15
C LEU A 108 88.75 55.63 48.98
N GLN A 109 88.78 56.63 49.86
CA GLN A 109 87.58 57.04 50.61
C GLN A 109 86.48 57.58 49.69
N LYS A 110 86.85 58.38 48.68
CA LYS A 110 85.90 58.91 47.70
C LYS A 110 85.24 57.81 46.87
N ASP A 111 86.02 56.83 46.41
CA ASP A 111 85.50 55.69 45.65
C ASP A 111 84.58 54.82 46.51
N LEU A 112 84.94 54.59 47.79
CA LEU A 112 84.11 53.86 48.74
C LEU A 112 82.75 54.52 48.94
N GLU A 113 82.70 55.84 49.13
CA GLU A 113 81.43 56.56 49.29
C GLU A 113 80.60 56.52 48.01
N THR A 114 81.23 56.65 46.84
CA THR A 114 80.55 56.52 45.54
C THR A 114 79.90 55.14 45.40
N LEU A 115 80.64 54.08 45.72
CA LEU A 115 80.14 52.70 45.66
C LEU A 115 79.01 52.43 46.67
N LYS A 116 79.06 53.02 47.86
CA LYS A 116 77.96 52.91 48.84
C LYS A 116 76.67 53.52 48.31
N VAL A 117 76.73 54.72 47.73
CA VAL A 117 75.55 55.41 47.15
C VAL A 117 74.96 54.58 46.01
N GLN A 118 75.80 54.06 45.11
CA GLN A 118 75.36 53.19 44.03
C GLN A 118 74.72 51.90 44.56
N SER A 119 75.30 51.28 45.60
CA SER A 119 74.74 50.08 46.22
C SER A 119 73.37 50.34 46.86
N THR A 120 73.18 51.49 47.52
CA THR A 120 71.87 51.86 48.07
C THR A 120 70.83 52.12 46.99
N GLN A 121 71.22 52.78 45.90
CA GLN A 121 70.31 53.02 44.77
C GLN A 121 69.88 51.70 44.12
N LEU A 122 70.84 50.79 43.88
CA LEU A 122 70.55 49.50 43.26
C LEU A 122 69.61 48.64 44.13
N LYS A 123 69.74 48.71 45.46
CA LYS A 123 68.79 48.05 46.38
C LYS A 123 67.38 48.63 46.26
N SER A 124 67.26 49.94 46.14
CA SER A 124 65.98 50.62 45.96
C SER A 124 65.33 50.21 44.63
N ASP A 125 66.10 50.23 43.54
CA ASP A 125 65.61 49.86 42.20
C ASP A 125 65.18 48.39 42.16
N TYR A 126 65.96 47.50 42.79
CA TYR A 126 65.61 46.08 42.93
C TYR A 126 64.30 45.89 43.68
N SER A 127 64.09 46.61 44.79
CA SER A 127 62.84 46.54 45.54
C SER A 127 61.63 47.00 44.71
N LEU A 128 61.81 48.01 43.86
CA LEU A 128 60.75 48.51 42.99
C LEU A 128 60.39 47.50 41.90
N VAL A 129 61.39 46.84 41.31
CA VAL A 129 61.19 45.79 40.30
C VAL A 129 60.46 44.58 40.90
N VAL A 130 60.84 44.14 42.10
CA VAL A 130 60.18 43.03 42.80
C VAL A 130 58.71 43.36 43.06
N ASN A 131 58.42 44.53 43.64
CA ASN A 131 57.05 44.95 43.90
C ASN A 131 56.20 44.99 42.61
N LYS A 132 56.79 45.43 41.48
CA LYS A 132 56.07 45.47 40.21
C LYS A 132 55.85 44.07 39.63
N SER A 133 56.81 43.16 39.81
CA SER A 133 56.68 41.75 39.43
C SER A 133 55.53 41.09 40.19
N ASP A 134 55.47 41.28 41.51
CA ASP A 134 54.42 40.73 42.36
C ASP A 134 53.03 41.28 41.97
N GLN A 135 52.95 42.58 41.66
CA GLN A 135 51.72 43.18 41.17
C GLN A 135 51.26 42.57 39.84
N LEU A 136 52.17 42.42 38.87
CA LEU A 136 51.86 41.83 37.56
C LEU A 136 51.44 40.37 37.68
N GLU A 137 52.03 39.62 38.60
CA GLU A 137 51.66 38.22 38.86
C GLU A 137 50.24 38.11 39.44
N SER A 138 49.87 39.02 40.35
CA SER A 138 48.49 39.12 40.87
C SER A 138 47.49 39.49 39.78
N GLU A 139 47.79 40.50 38.95
CA GLU A 139 46.93 40.91 37.83
C GLU A 139 46.76 39.77 36.81
N LEU A 140 47.84 39.03 36.51
CA LEU A 140 47.79 37.87 35.62
C LEU A 140 46.90 36.74 36.17
N GLN A 141 46.92 36.52 37.48
CA GLN A 141 46.10 35.50 38.13
C GLN A 141 44.62 35.86 38.10
N GLU A 142 44.26 37.13 38.29
CA GLU A 142 42.88 37.62 38.18
C GLU A 142 42.31 37.45 36.76
N VAL A 143 43.09 37.82 35.73
CA VAL A 143 42.68 37.65 34.33
C VAL A 143 42.48 36.17 33.97
N LYS A 144 43.32 35.26 34.46
CA LYS A 144 43.17 33.81 34.25
C LYS A 144 41.86 33.29 34.85
N GLN A 145 41.46 33.78 36.03
CA GLN A 145 40.21 33.40 36.69
C GLN A 145 38.97 33.94 35.96
N LEU A 146 39.01 35.18 35.48
CA LEU A 146 37.90 35.76 34.72
C LEU A 146 37.62 34.98 33.42
N LYS A 147 38.69 34.56 32.72
CA LYS A 147 38.56 33.79 31.47
C LYS A 147 37.92 32.41 31.69
N SER A 148 38.31 31.68 32.73
CA SER A 148 37.77 30.35 33.02
C SER A 148 36.27 30.39 33.35
N VAL A 149 35.81 31.40 34.10
CA VAL A 149 34.39 31.59 34.44
C VAL A 149 33.55 31.92 33.20
N SER A 150 34.05 32.78 32.31
CA SER A 150 33.35 33.13 31.07
C SER A 150 33.18 31.92 30.14
N ASP A 151 34.23 31.10 29.99
CA ASP A 151 34.18 29.89 29.16
C ASP A 151 33.17 28.88 29.72
N LEU A 152 33.11 28.71 31.05
CA LEU A 152 32.12 27.85 31.71
C LEU A 152 30.68 28.33 31.48
N GLN A 153 30.43 29.64 31.55
CA GLN A 153 29.08 30.19 31.33
C GLN A 153 28.59 29.95 29.89
N ILE A 154 29.47 30.09 28.90
CA ILE A 154 29.14 29.80 27.49
C ILE A 154 28.79 28.31 27.33
N VAL A 155 29.60 27.41 27.89
CA VAL A 155 29.36 25.96 27.83
C VAL A 155 28.02 25.61 28.48
N LEU A 156 27.71 26.16 29.66
CA LEU A 156 26.44 25.92 30.34
C LEU A 156 25.24 26.41 29.53
N ASN A 157 25.34 27.58 28.90
CA ASN A 157 24.28 28.12 28.05
C ASN A 157 24.04 27.23 26.82
N LEU A 158 25.11 26.80 26.15
CA LEU A 158 25.03 25.88 25.00
C LEU A 158 24.46 24.53 25.40
N GLN A 159 24.85 23.99 26.56
CA GLN A 159 24.32 22.73 27.07
C GLN A 159 22.81 22.82 27.34
N LYS A 160 22.36 23.94 27.93
CA LYS A 160 20.94 24.18 28.14
C LYS A 160 20.18 24.23 26.81
N GLN A 161 20.67 25.00 25.84
CA GLN A 161 20.07 25.08 24.50
C GLN A 161 20.02 23.71 23.80
N ALA A 162 21.09 22.92 23.91
CA ALA A 162 21.14 21.56 23.34
C ALA A 162 20.11 20.64 23.99
N ASN A 163 19.92 20.73 25.31
CA ASN A 163 18.92 19.95 26.04
C ASN A 163 17.49 20.36 25.64
N ASP A 164 17.21 21.65 25.57
CA ASP A 164 15.90 22.19 25.17
C ASP A 164 15.56 21.73 23.74
N LEU A 165 16.51 21.82 22.82
CA LEU A 165 16.35 21.38 21.43
C LEU A 165 16.14 19.85 21.35
N SER A 166 16.88 19.07 22.14
CA SER A 166 16.70 17.62 22.22
C SER A 166 15.29 17.24 22.69
N GLN A 167 14.75 17.97 23.67
CA GLN A 167 13.39 17.77 24.14
C GLN A 167 12.35 18.11 23.07
N GLU A 168 12.51 19.23 22.36
CA GLU A 168 11.62 19.65 21.27
C GLU A 168 11.62 18.65 20.10
N ILE A 169 12.81 18.14 19.72
CA ILE A 169 12.96 17.06 18.74
C ILE A 169 12.20 15.81 19.21
N GLY A 170 12.34 15.44 20.48
CA GLY A 170 11.62 14.32 21.07
C GLY A 170 10.09 14.47 20.98
N GLN A 171 9.57 15.65 21.32
CA GLN A 171 8.15 15.96 21.20
C GLN A 171 7.67 15.91 19.74
N THR A 172 8.44 16.48 18.82
CA THR A 172 8.13 16.49 17.39
C THR A 172 8.11 15.08 16.80
N ASN A 173 9.08 14.23 17.17
CA ASN A 173 9.09 12.82 16.78
C ASN A 173 7.88 12.05 17.32
N ASN A 174 7.42 12.36 18.53
CA ASN A 174 6.21 11.76 19.09
C ASN A 174 4.95 12.20 18.35
N ARG A 175 4.83 13.50 18.03
CA ARG A 175 3.74 14.02 17.17
C ARG A 175 3.74 13.36 15.80
N GLN A 176 4.91 13.22 15.17
CA GLN A 176 5.04 12.58 13.86
C GLN A 176 4.62 11.10 13.91
N ARG A 177 5.02 10.36 14.95
CA ARG A 177 4.59 8.97 15.15
C ARG A 177 3.07 8.85 15.31
N ALA A 178 2.44 9.76 16.06
CA ALA A 178 0.98 9.78 16.21
C ALA A 178 0.27 10.05 14.87
N ILE A 179 0.74 11.03 14.08
CA ILE A 179 0.19 11.34 12.75
C ILE A 179 0.34 10.15 11.80
N ILE A 180 1.49 9.47 11.79
CA ILE A 180 1.70 8.27 10.97
C ILE A 180 0.73 7.16 11.36
N SER A 181 0.51 6.95 12.66
CA SER A 181 -0.45 5.96 13.16
C SER A 181 -1.88 6.28 12.72
N ASP A 182 -2.31 7.53 12.85
CA ASP A 182 -3.65 7.99 12.43
C ASP A 182 -3.84 7.84 10.91
N ASN A 183 -2.87 8.26 10.11
CA ASN A 183 -2.91 8.09 8.66
C ASN A 183 -2.98 6.61 8.24
N ASN A 184 -2.29 5.73 8.96
CA ASN A 184 -2.37 4.28 8.72
C ASN A 184 -3.76 3.74 9.07
N ALA A 185 -4.38 4.18 10.17
CA ALA A 185 -5.74 3.81 10.52
C ALA A 185 -6.75 4.27 9.46
N ARG A 186 -6.66 5.55 9.04
CA ARG A 186 -7.49 6.11 7.96
C ARG A 186 -7.32 5.37 6.63
N LYS A 187 -6.10 4.91 6.32
CA LYS A 187 -5.84 4.08 5.14
C LYS A 187 -6.57 2.74 5.23
N GLN A 188 -6.61 2.10 6.40
CA GLN A 188 -7.36 0.85 6.57
C GLN A 188 -8.87 1.07 6.43
N ASP A 189 -9.41 2.14 7.00
CA ASP A 189 -10.82 2.51 6.84
C ASP A 189 -11.17 2.77 5.36
N PHE A 190 -10.28 3.45 4.63
CA PHE A 190 -10.45 3.69 3.19
C PHE A 190 -10.44 2.39 2.38
N LEU A 191 -9.55 1.44 2.71
CA LEU A 191 -9.52 0.12 2.07
C LEU A 191 -10.80 -0.68 2.36
N ALA A 192 -11.31 -0.62 3.59
CA ALA A 192 -12.57 -1.26 3.95
C ALA A 192 -13.76 -0.64 3.18
N LEU A 193 -13.75 0.68 2.98
CA LEU A 193 -14.77 1.37 2.18
C LEU A 193 -14.70 0.97 0.70
N LEU A 194 -13.50 0.90 0.11
CA LEU A 194 -13.30 0.40 -1.26
C LEU A 194 -13.87 -1.00 -1.44
N GLN A 195 -13.63 -1.89 -0.48
CA GLN A 195 -14.17 -3.26 -0.54
C GLN A 195 -15.70 -3.27 -0.51
N LYS A 196 -16.33 -2.40 0.29
CA LYS A 196 -17.80 -2.25 0.31
C LYS A 196 -18.34 -1.72 -1.02
N VAL A 197 -17.69 -0.74 -1.63
CA VAL A 197 -18.07 -0.21 -2.95
C VAL A 197 -18.00 -1.30 -4.02
N ILE A 198 -16.91 -2.07 -4.07
CA ILE A 198 -16.75 -3.19 -5.01
C ILE A 198 -17.87 -4.23 -4.82
N THR A 199 -18.19 -4.58 -3.57
CA THR A 199 -19.29 -5.51 -3.29
C THR A 199 -20.64 -4.96 -3.74
N SER A 200 -20.91 -3.68 -3.48
CA SER A 200 -22.13 -3.01 -3.92
C SER A 200 -22.26 -3.00 -5.44
N GLU A 201 -21.17 -2.78 -6.15
CA GLU A 201 -21.16 -2.77 -7.62
C GLU A 201 -21.47 -4.15 -8.21
N ARG A 202 -20.92 -5.23 -7.62
CA ARG A 202 -21.29 -6.61 -8.01
C ARG A 202 -22.77 -6.91 -7.76
N GLN A 203 -23.32 -6.42 -6.65
CA GLN A 203 -24.74 -6.56 -6.36
C GLN A 203 -25.60 -5.81 -7.38
N MET A 204 -25.21 -4.58 -7.77
CA MET A 204 -25.90 -3.85 -8.84
C MET A 204 -25.85 -4.57 -10.18
N GLN A 205 -24.70 -5.13 -10.57
CA GLN A 205 -24.59 -5.92 -11.81
C GLN A 205 -25.53 -7.14 -11.78
N THR A 206 -25.62 -7.82 -10.63
CA THR A 206 -26.54 -8.94 -10.44
C THR A 206 -28.00 -8.49 -10.57
N MET A 207 -28.37 -7.37 -9.96
CA MET A 207 -29.72 -6.81 -10.12
C MET A 207 -30.00 -6.41 -11.56
N ASN A 208 -29.04 -5.78 -12.24
CA ASN A 208 -29.20 -5.38 -13.64
C ASN A 208 -29.46 -6.59 -14.54
N ASN A 209 -28.71 -7.67 -14.37
CA ASN A 209 -28.93 -8.92 -15.11
C ASN A 209 -30.32 -9.52 -14.84
N LYS A 210 -30.81 -9.46 -13.59
CA LYS A 210 -32.19 -9.87 -13.26
C LYS A 210 -33.22 -8.97 -13.96
N THR A 211 -33.03 -7.66 -13.98
CA THR A 211 -33.92 -6.72 -14.66
C THR A 211 -33.99 -6.99 -16.16
N VAL A 212 -32.85 -7.26 -16.81
CA VAL A 212 -32.82 -7.65 -18.23
C VAL A 212 -33.59 -8.95 -18.47
N SER A 213 -33.41 -9.97 -17.61
CA SER A 213 -34.16 -11.23 -17.71
C SER A 213 -35.67 -11.03 -17.52
N ILE A 214 -36.08 -10.19 -16.57
CA ILE A 214 -37.48 -9.82 -16.37
C ILE A 214 -38.05 -9.13 -17.62
N GLY A 215 -37.29 -8.22 -18.24
CA GLY A 215 -37.67 -7.56 -19.49
C GLY A 215 -37.91 -8.54 -20.63
N ALA A 216 -37.02 -9.53 -20.80
CA ALA A 216 -37.19 -10.60 -21.80
C ALA A 216 -38.43 -11.48 -21.51
N GLY A 217 -38.69 -11.78 -20.23
CA GLY A 217 -39.90 -12.48 -19.79
C GLY A 217 -41.17 -11.71 -20.13
N LEU A 218 -41.20 -10.40 -19.89
CA LEU A 218 -42.33 -9.53 -20.23
C LEU A 218 -42.64 -9.51 -21.72
N GLN A 219 -41.62 -9.42 -22.59
CA GLN A 219 -41.81 -9.49 -24.05
C GLN A 219 -42.40 -10.84 -24.48
N THR A 220 -41.98 -11.93 -23.83
CA THR A 220 -42.50 -13.27 -24.13
C THR A 220 -43.98 -13.39 -23.72
N ILE A 221 -44.34 -12.83 -22.57
CA ILE A 221 -45.74 -12.79 -22.10
C ILE A 221 -46.59 -11.94 -23.05
N GLU A 222 -46.11 -10.77 -23.46
CA GLU A 222 -46.80 -9.88 -24.39
C GLU A 222 -47.07 -10.57 -25.74
N ALA A 223 -46.06 -11.23 -26.30
CA ALA A 223 -46.19 -12.02 -27.53
C ALA A 223 -47.23 -13.16 -27.39
N SER A 224 -47.23 -13.82 -26.24
CA SER A 224 -48.19 -14.90 -25.92
C SER A 224 -49.62 -14.38 -25.79
N LEU A 225 -49.81 -13.24 -25.12
CA LEU A 225 -51.11 -12.57 -25.01
C LEU A 225 -51.66 -12.13 -26.37
N LEU A 226 -50.81 -11.56 -27.23
CA LEU A 226 -51.19 -11.20 -28.59
C LEU A 226 -51.61 -12.42 -29.41
N ALA A 227 -50.88 -13.53 -29.30
CA ALA A 227 -51.23 -14.77 -29.97
C ALA A 227 -52.57 -15.34 -29.47
N MET A 228 -52.77 -15.38 -28.15
CA MET A 228 -54.02 -15.84 -27.54
C MET A 228 -55.22 -14.98 -27.98
N ASN A 229 -55.07 -13.65 -27.99
CA ASN A 229 -56.12 -12.75 -28.44
C ASN A 229 -56.50 -13.03 -29.90
N ARG A 230 -55.52 -13.24 -30.80
CA ARG A 230 -55.79 -13.63 -32.20
C ARG A 230 -56.60 -14.93 -32.29
N SER A 231 -56.28 -15.93 -31.47
CA SER A 231 -57.01 -17.20 -31.44
C SER A 231 -58.47 -17.02 -30.99
N ILE A 232 -58.70 -16.21 -29.95
CA ILE A 232 -60.05 -15.89 -29.46
C ILE A 232 -60.87 -15.18 -30.55
N GLN A 233 -60.30 -14.17 -31.21
CA GLN A 233 -60.97 -13.46 -32.29
C GLN A 233 -61.34 -14.37 -33.46
N HIS A 234 -60.45 -15.29 -33.84
CA HIS A 234 -60.73 -16.27 -34.90
C HIS A 234 -61.88 -17.22 -34.52
N GLN A 235 -61.94 -17.67 -33.27
CA GLN A 235 -63.04 -18.53 -32.80
C GLN A 235 -64.37 -17.78 -32.78
N TYR A 236 -64.38 -16.55 -32.28
CA TYR A 236 -65.58 -15.72 -32.24
C TYR A 236 -66.17 -15.46 -33.64
N ASN A 237 -65.31 -15.10 -34.61
CA ASN A 237 -65.74 -14.90 -36.00
C ASN A 237 -66.25 -16.19 -36.67
N GLY A 238 -65.74 -17.36 -36.27
CA GLY A 238 -66.24 -18.65 -36.74
C GLY A 238 -67.62 -19.03 -36.18
N MET A 239 -67.97 -18.55 -34.98
CA MET A 239 -69.28 -18.79 -34.36
C MET A 239 -70.34 -17.77 -34.81
N ALA A 240 -69.95 -16.51 -35.02
CA ALA A 240 -70.88 -15.43 -35.37
C ALA A 240 -71.56 -15.57 -36.75
N ASN A 241 -71.03 -16.41 -37.65
CA ASN A 241 -71.52 -16.57 -39.03
C ASN A 241 -72.32 -17.84 -39.30
N LYS A 242 -72.66 -18.64 -38.29
CA LYS A 242 -73.38 -19.91 -38.49
C LYS A 242 -74.91 -19.70 -38.40
N ALA A 243 -75.53 -19.30 -39.50
CA ALA A 243 -76.99 -19.15 -39.59
C ALA A 243 -77.69 -20.52 -39.42
N VAL A 244 -78.72 -20.56 -38.56
CA VAL A 244 -79.52 -21.79 -38.33
C VAL A 244 -80.48 -21.98 -39.53
N PRO A 245 -80.41 -23.09 -40.28
CA PRO A 245 -81.27 -23.29 -41.45
C PRO A 245 -82.75 -23.37 -41.08
N ALA A 246 -83.60 -22.66 -41.83
CA ALA A 246 -85.05 -22.66 -41.61
C ALA A 246 -85.80 -22.27 -42.89
N PHE A 247 -86.94 -22.89 -43.16
CA PHE A 247 -87.82 -22.46 -44.25
C PHE A 247 -89.31 -22.51 -43.86
N ALA A 248 -90.10 -21.70 -44.54
CA ALA A 248 -91.56 -21.71 -44.48
C ALA A 248 -92.10 -21.40 -45.88
N ALA A 249 -92.96 -22.27 -46.41
CA ALA A 249 -93.56 -22.12 -47.73
C ALA A 249 -95.03 -22.54 -47.72
N SER A 250 -95.84 -21.96 -48.60
CA SER A 250 -97.26 -22.25 -48.76
C SER A 250 -97.67 -22.27 -50.22
N LEU A 251 -98.78 -22.93 -50.53
CA LEU A 251 -99.39 -22.93 -51.84
C LEU A 251 -100.36 -21.74 -51.94
N THR A 252 -100.30 -20.94 -53.00
CA THR A 252 -101.15 -19.73 -53.14
C THR A 252 -102.47 -19.95 -53.87
N HIS A 253 -102.66 -21.13 -54.46
CA HIS A 253 -103.79 -21.48 -55.29
C HIS A 253 -104.15 -22.95 -55.07
N SER A 254 -105.39 -23.34 -55.40
CA SER A 254 -105.77 -24.75 -55.42
C SER A 254 -105.04 -25.46 -56.55
N ALA A 255 -104.47 -26.63 -56.27
CA ALA A 255 -103.78 -27.46 -57.26
C ALA A 255 -104.23 -28.92 -57.13
N THR A 256 -104.24 -29.62 -58.27
CA THR A 256 -104.46 -31.07 -58.36
C THR A 256 -103.11 -31.73 -58.59
N TYR A 257 -102.87 -32.86 -57.92
CA TYR A 257 -101.60 -33.59 -58.00
C TYR A 257 -101.85 -35.03 -58.47
N SER A 258 -100.99 -35.51 -59.37
CA SER A 258 -100.98 -36.93 -59.77
C SER A 258 -100.39 -37.79 -58.65
N SER A 259 -100.75 -39.08 -58.60
CA SER A 259 -100.14 -40.01 -57.65
C SER A 259 -98.61 -40.05 -57.84
N GLY A 260 -97.87 -39.78 -56.76
CA GLY A 260 -96.41 -39.72 -56.77
C GLY A 260 -95.81 -38.36 -57.16
N GLU A 261 -96.63 -37.37 -57.49
CA GLU A 261 -96.17 -36.01 -57.78
C GLU A 261 -95.72 -35.29 -56.49
N ILE A 262 -94.63 -34.52 -56.57
CA ILE A 262 -94.12 -33.73 -55.44
C ILE A 262 -94.92 -32.43 -55.34
N MET A 263 -95.48 -32.16 -54.16
CA MET A 263 -96.16 -30.89 -53.88
C MET A 263 -95.15 -29.74 -53.84
N LYS A 264 -95.34 -28.76 -54.73
CA LYS A 264 -94.48 -27.57 -54.83
C LYS A 264 -95.20 -26.37 -54.23
N PHE A 265 -94.73 -25.92 -53.07
CA PHE A 265 -95.22 -24.70 -52.44
C PHE A 265 -94.50 -23.50 -53.08
N ASP A 266 -95.26 -22.66 -53.78
CA ASP A 266 -94.77 -21.59 -54.64
C ASP A 266 -94.43 -20.31 -53.85
N LYS A 267 -95.15 -20.02 -52.77
CA LYS A 267 -94.85 -18.87 -51.91
C LYS A 267 -93.88 -19.24 -50.80
N VAL A 268 -92.66 -18.72 -50.87
CA VAL A 268 -91.63 -18.88 -49.82
C VAL A 268 -91.62 -17.66 -48.91
N TRP A 269 -91.91 -17.85 -47.62
CA TRP A 269 -91.92 -16.82 -46.58
C TRP A 269 -90.57 -16.68 -45.88
N THR A 270 -89.84 -17.78 -45.72
CA THR A 270 -88.52 -17.83 -45.09
C THR A 270 -87.71 -18.93 -45.76
N ASN A 271 -86.41 -18.72 -45.97
CA ASN A 271 -85.50 -19.73 -46.53
C ASN A 271 -84.04 -19.48 -46.10
N ILE A 272 -83.82 -19.40 -44.78
CA ILE A 272 -82.50 -19.21 -44.17
C ILE A 272 -81.66 -20.46 -44.47
N GLY A 273 -80.48 -20.26 -45.06
CA GLY A 273 -79.62 -21.34 -45.55
C GLY A 273 -80.02 -21.88 -46.92
N SER A 274 -81.03 -21.29 -47.58
CA SER A 274 -81.46 -21.60 -48.95
C SER A 274 -81.73 -23.09 -49.20
N GLY A 275 -82.28 -23.79 -48.19
CA GLY A 275 -82.47 -25.24 -48.23
C GLY A 275 -83.70 -25.68 -49.02
N TYR A 276 -84.77 -24.90 -49.07
CA TYR A 276 -85.99 -25.24 -49.83
C TYR A 276 -85.95 -24.66 -51.25
N ASP A 277 -86.26 -25.47 -52.25
CA ASP A 277 -86.39 -25.04 -53.64
C ASP A 277 -87.86 -25.09 -54.11
N PRO A 278 -88.50 -23.92 -54.37
CA PRO A 278 -89.90 -23.86 -54.78
C PRO A 278 -90.16 -24.46 -56.18
N ASN A 279 -89.14 -24.59 -57.03
CA ASN A 279 -89.31 -25.19 -58.37
C ASN A 279 -89.41 -26.72 -58.33
N THR A 280 -88.82 -27.33 -57.31
CA THR A 280 -88.79 -28.78 -57.11
C THR A 280 -89.69 -29.25 -55.97
N GLY A 281 -90.02 -28.40 -55.01
CA GLY A 281 -90.74 -28.76 -53.78
C GLY A 281 -89.87 -29.49 -52.75
N VAL A 282 -88.55 -29.50 -52.95
CA VAL A 282 -87.60 -30.29 -52.17
C VAL A 282 -86.81 -29.41 -51.22
N PHE A 283 -86.68 -29.84 -49.98
CA PHE A 283 -85.71 -29.32 -49.02
C PHE A 283 -84.42 -30.14 -49.07
N THR A 284 -83.28 -29.48 -49.19
CA THR A 284 -81.93 -30.06 -49.11
C THR A 284 -81.22 -29.52 -47.88
N ALA A 285 -80.83 -30.41 -46.95
CA ALA A 285 -80.18 -30.00 -45.71
C ALA A 285 -78.81 -29.35 -45.97
N PRO A 286 -78.61 -28.05 -45.67
CA PRO A 286 -77.33 -27.37 -45.93
C PRO A 286 -76.23 -27.83 -44.96
N GLU A 287 -76.61 -28.34 -43.79
CA GLU A 287 -75.71 -28.92 -42.78
C GLU A 287 -76.32 -30.16 -42.10
N ALA A 288 -75.46 -30.99 -41.52
CA ALA A 288 -75.91 -32.09 -40.67
C ALA A 288 -76.50 -31.54 -39.36
N GLY A 289 -77.68 -32.02 -38.98
CA GLY A 289 -78.40 -31.50 -37.82
C GLY A 289 -79.76 -32.14 -37.59
N VAL A 290 -80.42 -31.70 -36.53
CA VAL A 290 -81.79 -32.08 -36.20
C VAL A 290 -82.73 -31.05 -36.82
N TYR A 291 -83.69 -31.51 -37.62
CA TYR A 291 -84.65 -30.68 -38.33
C TYR A 291 -86.07 -31.05 -37.94
N GLN A 292 -86.97 -30.06 -37.85
CA GLN A 292 -88.40 -30.27 -37.67
C GLN A 292 -89.13 -29.89 -38.96
N PHE A 293 -89.98 -30.79 -39.45
CA PHE A 293 -90.88 -30.53 -40.57
C PHE A 293 -92.32 -30.54 -40.08
N ALA A 294 -93.07 -29.51 -40.46
CA ALA A 294 -94.51 -29.44 -40.26
C ALA A 294 -95.16 -29.08 -41.60
N CYS A 295 -96.22 -29.79 -41.97
CA CYS A 295 -96.98 -29.52 -43.17
C CYS A 295 -98.46 -29.71 -42.88
N THR A 296 -99.27 -28.76 -43.33
CA THR A 296 -100.73 -28.83 -43.24
C THR A 296 -101.28 -28.77 -44.65
N ILE A 297 -102.11 -29.73 -45.01
CA ILE A 297 -102.83 -29.75 -46.28
C ILE A 297 -104.33 -29.62 -46.01
N MET A 298 -104.99 -28.80 -46.82
CA MET A 298 -106.44 -28.65 -46.83
C MET A 298 -106.97 -29.25 -48.11
N ARG A 299 -108.01 -30.08 -47.97
CA ARG A 299 -108.68 -30.74 -49.08
C ARG A 299 -109.83 -29.86 -49.60
N TYR A 300 -110.06 -29.86 -50.90
CA TYR A 300 -111.29 -29.33 -51.52
C TYR A 300 -111.84 -30.37 -52.50
N THR A 301 -112.99 -30.97 -52.15
CA THR A 301 -113.79 -31.92 -52.96
C THR A 301 -113.22 -33.32 -53.28
N GLU A 302 -111.91 -33.48 -53.57
CA GLU A 302 -111.31 -34.79 -53.92
C GLU A 302 -110.48 -35.39 -52.77
N ASP A 303 -110.31 -36.72 -52.71
CA ASP A 303 -109.44 -37.36 -51.70
C ASP A 303 -107.97 -36.99 -51.92
N VAL A 304 -107.28 -36.56 -50.85
CA VAL A 304 -105.86 -36.18 -50.90
C VAL A 304 -105.07 -36.91 -49.82
N GLY A 305 -103.89 -37.40 -50.18
CA GLY A 305 -102.93 -37.98 -49.24
C GLY A 305 -101.53 -37.52 -49.60
N ALA A 306 -100.72 -37.23 -48.59
CA ALA A 306 -99.33 -36.80 -48.78
C ALA A 306 -98.38 -37.62 -47.93
N PHE A 307 -97.18 -37.88 -48.42
CA PHE A 307 -96.09 -38.49 -47.66
C PHE A 307 -94.90 -37.54 -47.62
N LEU A 308 -94.25 -37.46 -46.48
CA LEU A 308 -92.91 -36.90 -46.38
C LEU A 308 -91.90 -38.02 -46.66
N PHE A 309 -91.00 -37.81 -47.61
CA PHE A 309 -89.89 -38.74 -47.87
C PHE A 309 -88.57 -38.13 -47.40
N ARG A 310 -87.66 -38.96 -46.89
CA ARG A 310 -86.26 -38.60 -46.65
C ARG A 310 -85.37 -39.49 -47.47
N ASN A 311 -84.54 -38.92 -48.34
CA ASN A 311 -83.60 -39.65 -49.20
C ASN A 311 -84.22 -40.97 -49.66
N GLU A 312 -85.37 -40.93 -50.33
CA GLU A 312 -85.87 -42.15 -50.97
C GLU A 312 -86.69 -43.07 -50.04
N MET A 313 -86.82 -42.74 -48.75
CA MET A 313 -87.64 -43.47 -47.78
C MET A 313 -88.89 -42.70 -47.36
N LYS A 314 -90.08 -43.34 -47.45
CA LYS A 314 -91.32 -42.83 -46.82
C LYS A 314 -91.13 -42.71 -45.31
N THR A 315 -91.52 -41.57 -44.74
CA THR A 315 -91.40 -41.33 -43.29
C THR A 315 -92.76 -41.25 -42.62
N VAL A 316 -93.47 -40.13 -42.78
CA VAL A 316 -94.79 -39.85 -42.19
C VAL A 316 -95.78 -39.49 -43.30
N ALA A 317 -97.06 -39.72 -43.04
CA ALA A 317 -98.14 -39.46 -43.98
C ALA A 317 -99.19 -38.51 -43.40
N ILE A 318 -99.87 -37.76 -44.27
CA ILE A 318 -101.10 -37.02 -43.96
C ILE A 318 -102.22 -37.60 -44.82
N TRP A 319 -103.34 -37.91 -44.17
CA TRP A 319 -104.58 -38.32 -44.80
C TRP A 319 -105.73 -37.55 -44.14
N PRO A 320 -106.14 -36.38 -44.67
CA PRO A 320 -107.32 -35.67 -44.20
C PRO A 320 -108.56 -36.54 -44.35
N SER A 321 -109.55 -36.36 -43.48
CA SER A 321 -110.81 -37.09 -43.58
C SER A 321 -111.60 -36.70 -44.83
N ASN A 322 -112.57 -37.53 -45.22
CA ASN A 322 -113.41 -37.32 -46.39
C ASN A 322 -114.87 -37.02 -46.05
N TYR A 323 -115.16 -36.62 -44.81
CA TYR A 323 -116.54 -36.34 -44.36
C TYR A 323 -117.07 -35.01 -44.90
N ASN A 324 -116.22 -33.97 -45.02
CA ASN A 324 -116.62 -32.65 -45.51
C ASN A 324 -115.74 -32.18 -46.68
N ASN A 325 -116.21 -31.14 -47.39
CA ASN A 325 -115.52 -30.55 -48.53
C ASN A 325 -114.31 -29.68 -48.16
N LEU A 326 -113.92 -29.61 -46.88
CA LEU A 326 -112.88 -28.70 -46.34
C LEU A 326 -112.04 -29.32 -45.22
N ASP A 327 -111.89 -30.65 -45.18
CA ASP A 327 -111.11 -31.30 -44.14
C ASP A 327 -109.60 -31.02 -44.28
N MET A 328 -108.92 -30.91 -43.14
CA MET A 328 -107.49 -30.59 -43.05
C MET A 328 -106.75 -31.73 -42.35
N GLY A 329 -105.49 -31.92 -42.74
CA GLY A 329 -104.58 -32.82 -42.04
C GLY A 329 -103.21 -32.17 -41.88
N THR A 330 -102.55 -32.47 -40.76
CA THR A 330 -101.23 -31.95 -40.44
C THR A 330 -100.27 -33.09 -40.11
N LEU A 331 -99.07 -33.08 -40.68
CA LEU A 331 -97.93 -33.87 -40.19
C LEU A 331 -96.98 -32.97 -39.41
N ASN A 332 -96.33 -33.55 -38.41
CA ASN A 332 -95.19 -32.97 -37.72
C ASN A 332 -94.18 -34.08 -37.42
N VAL A 333 -92.91 -33.87 -37.78
CA VAL A 333 -91.84 -34.86 -37.55
C VAL A 333 -90.50 -34.20 -37.31
N VAL A 334 -89.69 -34.80 -36.46
CA VAL A 334 -88.29 -34.42 -36.22
C VAL A 334 -87.39 -35.46 -36.87
N LEU A 335 -86.47 -35.03 -37.75
CA LEU A 335 -85.55 -35.89 -38.48
C LEU A 335 -84.10 -35.42 -38.25
N GLN A 336 -83.21 -36.37 -37.97
CA GLN A 336 -81.77 -36.14 -38.05
C GLN A 336 -81.32 -36.25 -39.51
N LEU A 337 -80.88 -35.16 -40.12
CA LEU A 337 -80.41 -35.13 -41.50
C LEU A 337 -78.88 -35.00 -41.56
N GLN A 338 -78.29 -35.57 -42.60
CA GLN A 338 -76.92 -35.29 -43.00
C GLN A 338 -76.90 -34.15 -44.03
N LYS A 339 -75.76 -33.48 -44.18
CA LYS A 339 -75.59 -32.47 -45.23
C LYS A 339 -75.90 -33.09 -46.59
N ALA A 340 -76.70 -32.38 -47.40
CA ALA A 340 -77.22 -32.80 -48.70
C ALA A 340 -78.29 -33.90 -48.70
N ASP A 341 -78.80 -34.34 -47.53
CA ASP A 341 -80.03 -35.13 -47.49
C ASP A 341 -81.18 -34.32 -48.15
N ARG A 342 -81.98 -34.97 -49.01
CA ARG A 342 -83.10 -34.41 -49.78
C ARG A 342 -84.43 -34.97 -49.28
N VAL A 343 -85.43 -34.12 -49.22
CA VAL A 343 -86.80 -34.43 -48.75
C VAL A 343 -87.79 -33.70 -49.66
N PRO A 344 -88.69 -34.34 -50.46
CA PRO A 344 -88.91 -35.79 -50.70
C PRO A 344 -88.47 -36.34 -52.09
N ILE A 345 -87.90 -37.56 -52.23
CA ILE A 345 -87.49 -38.28 -53.52
C ILE A 345 -87.56 -39.82 -53.38
N GLY A 346 -87.52 -40.67 -54.46
CA GLY A 346 -87.06 -42.12 -54.54
C GLY A 346 -87.18 -42.87 -55.90
N ASP A 347 -86.30 -43.88 -56.22
CA ASP A 347 -86.46 -44.99 -57.24
C ASP A 347 -85.66 -46.33 -57.00
N GLU A 348 -85.97 -47.36 -57.81
CA GLU A 348 -85.69 -48.82 -57.60
C GLU A 348 -84.39 -49.35 -58.28
N GLU A 349 -83.82 -48.63 -59.25
CA GLU A 349 -82.74 -49.09 -60.15
C GLU A 349 -81.37 -49.27 -59.46
N ARG A 350 -81.16 -48.57 -58.34
CA ARG A 350 -79.85 -48.47 -57.70
C ARG A 350 -79.45 -49.70 -56.86
N LEU A 351 -80.42 -50.45 -56.34
CA LEU A 351 -80.16 -51.60 -55.46
C LEU A 351 -79.55 -52.80 -56.21
N ASP A 352 -79.78 -52.90 -57.53
CA ASP A 352 -79.29 -54.00 -58.38
C ASP A 352 -77.81 -53.87 -58.79
N SER A 353 -77.16 -52.74 -58.51
CA SER A 353 -75.79 -52.44 -58.97
C SER A 353 -74.65 -52.96 -58.07
N ILE A 354 -74.95 -53.58 -56.93
CA ILE A 354 -73.95 -54.05 -55.96
C ILE A 354 -73.49 -55.48 -56.29
N PRO A 355 -72.19 -55.74 -56.50
CA PRO A 355 -71.69 -57.09 -56.82
C PRO A 355 -71.85 -58.10 -55.66
N SER A 356 -72.11 -59.36 -56.00
CA SER A 356 -72.18 -60.48 -55.04
C SER A 356 -70.87 -60.70 -54.26
N LEU A 357 -70.97 -61.26 -53.05
CA LEU A 357 -69.81 -61.64 -52.24
C LEU A 357 -69.08 -62.84 -52.85
N VAL A 358 -67.80 -62.67 -53.15
CA VAL A 358 -66.93 -63.71 -53.72
C VAL A 358 -65.77 -63.96 -52.76
N GLY A 359 -65.43 -65.24 -52.54
CA GLY A 359 -64.40 -65.68 -51.60
C GLY A 359 -63.02 -65.92 -52.25
N ARG A 360 -61.93 -65.70 -51.50
CA ARG A 360 -60.55 -66.06 -51.86
C ARG A 360 -59.89 -66.89 -50.75
N GLU A 361 -59.18 -67.96 -51.12
CA GLU A 361 -58.51 -68.87 -50.17
C GLU A 361 -57.03 -68.56 -49.98
N TYR A 362 -56.56 -68.78 -48.74
CA TYR A 362 -55.18 -68.58 -48.31
C TYR A 362 -54.69 -69.83 -47.55
N HIS A 363 -53.47 -70.27 -47.86
CA HIS A 363 -52.81 -71.42 -47.25
C HIS A 363 -51.49 -70.98 -46.62
N LEU A 364 -51.39 -71.04 -45.29
CA LEU A 364 -50.25 -70.50 -44.54
C LEU A 364 -49.49 -71.64 -43.86
N THR A 365 -48.25 -71.89 -44.30
CA THR A 365 -47.42 -73.03 -43.86
C THR A 365 -46.23 -72.62 -43.00
N ASN A 366 -45.83 -71.36 -42.98
CA ASN A 366 -44.67 -70.88 -42.21
C ASN A 366 -44.95 -70.88 -40.69
N PHE A 367 -43.97 -71.30 -39.88
CA PHE A 367 -44.01 -71.25 -38.41
C PHE A 367 -42.77 -70.56 -37.87
N VAL A 368 -42.95 -69.68 -36.87
CA VAL A 368 -41.85 -69.00 -36.18
C VAL A 368 -41.86 -69.35 -34.69
N SER A 369 -42.96 -69.08 -34.01
CA SER A 369 -43.22 -69.54 -32.65
C SER A 369 -44.72 -69.46 -32.37
N ASN A 370 -45.18 -70.11 -31.28
CA ASN A 370 -46.59 -70.07 -30.90
C ASN A 370 -47.09 -68.65 -30.56
N ASP A 371 -46.20 -67.70 -30.27
CA ASP A 371 -46.54 -66.34 -29.90
C ASP A 371 -46.38 -65.32 -31.04
N HIS A 372 -46.05 -65.79 -32.25
CA HIS A 372 -45.86 -64.94 -33.43
C HIS A 372 -47.00 -65.08 -34.45
N ALA A 373 -47.46 -63.93 -34.98
CA ALA A 373 -48.31 -63.87 -36.16
C ALA A 373 -47.48 -64.17 -37.42
N ILE A 374 -48.05 -65.00 -38.29
CA ILE A 374 -47.39 -65.49 -39.50
C ILE A 374 -47.77 -64.66 -40.73
N ALA A 375 -48.97 -64.09 -40.76
CA ALA A 375 -49.49 -63.29 -41.87
C ALA A 375 -50.64 -62.37 -41.45
N ASP A 376 -50.94 -61.35 -42.26
CA ASP A 376 -52.17 -60.56 -42.18
C ASP A 376 -53.01 -60.71 -43.45
N ILE A 377 -54.34 -60.79 -43.31
CA ILE A 377 -55.30 -60.77 -44.43
C ILE A 377 -56.06 -59.45 -44.39
N GLN A 378 -55.89 -58.59 -45.39
CA GLN A 378 -56.63 -57.33 -45.53
C GLN A 378 -57.97 -57.55 -46.22
N LEU A 379 -59.03 -56.94 -45.68
CA LEU A 379 -60.43 -57.00 -46.12
C LEU A 379 -60.88 -55.64 -46.67
N SER A 380 -60.26 -55.17 -47.75
CA SER A 380 -60.56 -53.87 -48.37
C SER A 380 -60.47 -52.71 -47.35
N SER A 381 -61.44 -51.80 -47.33
CA SER A 381 -61.58 -50.71 -46.35
C SER A 381 -62.20 -51.15 -45.01
N LEU A 382 -62.63 -52.41 -44.85
CA LEU A 382 -63.23 -52.91 -43.61
C LEU A 382 -62.19 -53.23 -42.52
N GLY A 383 -60.92 -53.39 -42.90
CA GLY A 383 -59.82 -53.66 -41.96
C GLY A 383 -58.96 -54.85 -42.37
N TRP A 384 -58.27 -55.47 -41.41
CA TRP A 384 -57.42 -56.64 -41.63
C TRP A 384 -57.43 -57.59 -40.43
N VAL A 385 -57.10 -58.86 -40.65
CA VAL A 385 -57.05 -59.92 -39.63
C VAL A 385 -55.63 -60.48 -39.56
N SER A 386 -55.03 -60.51 -38.37
CA SER A 386 -53.74 -61.17 -38.13
C SER A 386 -53.93 -62.66 -37.85
N VAL A 387 -53.08 -63.50 -38.43
CA VAL A 387 -53.17 -64.96 -38.31
C VAL A 387 -51.97 -65.49 -37.52
N THR A 388 -52.24 -66.33 -36.52
CA THR A 388 -51.22 -67.06 -35.73
C THR A 388 -51.47 -68.56 -35.86
N LYS A 389 -50.42 -69.38 -35.83
CA LYS A 389 -50.54 -70.84 -35.87
C LYS A 389 -49.66 -71.52 -34.82
N SER A 390 -49.96 -72.79 -34.53
CA SER A 390 -49.13 -73.64 -33.67
C SER A 390 -48.15 -74.47 -34.50
N GLU A 391 -47.05 -74.92 -33.88
CA GLU A 391 -45.88 -75.57 -34.52
C GLU A 391 -46.22 -76.67 -35.54
N ASN A 392 -47.20 -77.53 -35.24
CA ASN A 392 -47.58 -78.66 -36.08
C ASN A 392 -48.99 -78.52 -36.68
N SER A 393 -49.38 -77.30 -37.07
CA SER A 393 -50.69 -77.02 -37.69
C SER A 393 -50.57 -76.26 -39.01
N ASP A 394 -51.41 -76.62 -39.98
CA ASP A 394 -51.61 -75.85 -41.21
C ASP A 394 -52.87 -75.00 -41.10
N VAL A 395 -52.80 -73.74 -41.56
CA VAL A 395 -53.94 -72.81 -41.52
C VAL A 395 -54.45 -72.56 -42.93
N ARG A 396 -55.74 -72.87 -43.15
CA ARG A 396 -56.48 -72.57 -44.38
C ARG A 396 -57.63 -71.62 -44.06
N LEU A 397 -57.67 -70.47 -44.75
CA LEU A 397 -58.68 -69.43 -44.51
C LEU A 397 -59.31 -68.99 -45.83
N ARG A 398 -60.62 -68.71 -45.81
CA ARG A 398 -61.35 -68.13 -46.94
C ARG A 398 -61.99 -66.82 -46.52
N ALA A 399 -61.66 -65.73 -47.20
CA ALA A 399 -62.21 -64.40 -46.94
C ALA A 399 -63.12 -63.93 -48.09
N TYR A 400 -64.22 -63.23 -47.79
CA TYR A 400 -65.23 -62.79 -48.76
C TYR A 400 -65.35 -61.27 -48.81
N THR A 401 -65.41 -60.70 -50.02
CA THR A 401 -65.77 -59.30 -50.28
C THR A 401 -66.60 -59.20 -51.57
N PRO A 402 -67.33 -58.10 -51.83
CA PRO A 402 -68.02 -57.90 -53.11
C PRO A 402 -67.04 -58.05 -54.28
N GLY A 403 -67.29 -59.05 -55.14
CA GLY A 403 -66.40 -59.40 -56.25
C GLY A 403 -64.97 -59.81 -55.86
N ALA A 404 -64.71 -60.22 -54.61
CA ALA A 404 -63.39 -60.54 -54.06
C ALA A 404 -62.37 -59.39 -54.15
N ARG A 405 -62.84 -58.14 -54.31
CA ARG A 405 -61.99 -56.95 -54.42
C ARG A 405 -61.45 -56.56 -53.03
N GLY A 406 -60.20 -56.08 -53.01
CA GLY A 406 -59.55 -55.60 -51.78
C GLY A 406 -59.03 -56.68 -50.83
N LEU A 407 -59.01 -57.95 -51.24
CA LEU A 407 -58.46 -59.06 -50.46
C LEU A 407 -56.96 -59.24 -50.70
N TYR A 408 -56.11 -58.91 -49.72
CA TYR A 408 -54.64 -59.00 -49.85
C TYR A 408 -54.00 -59.79 -48.69
N LEU A 409 -53.00 -60.61 -49.00
CA LEU A 409 -52.17 -61.33 -48.03
C LEU A 409 -50.87 -60.56 -47.79
N ARG A 410 -50.47 -60.41 -46.53
CA ARG A 410 -49.21 -59.78 -46.12
C ARG A 410 -48.39 -60.78 -45.30
N GLU A 411 -47.20 -61.10 -45.79
CA GLU A 411 -46.20 -61.94 -45.12
C GLU A 411 -44.81 -61.26 -45.18
N PRO A 412 -44.11 -61.05 -44.05
CA PRO A 412 -44.52 -61.35 -42.67
C PRO A 412 -45.63 -60.41 -42.16
N ALA A 413 -46.33 -60.83 -41.10
CA ALA A 413 -47.35 -60.00 -40.44
C ALA A 413 -46.78 -58.65 -39.98
N LEU A 414 -47.60 -57.59 -40.04
CA LEU A 414 -47.19 -56.22 -39.68
C LEU A 414 -46.82 -56.11 -38.20
N LEU A 415 -47.50 -56.86 -37.34
CA LEU A 415 -47.25 -56.92 -35.91
C LEU A 415 -46.99 -58.38 -35.50
N PRO A 416 -45.76 -58.90 -35.68
CA PRO A 416 -45.45 -60.30 -35.40
C PRO A 416 -45.77 -60.69 -33.95
N ASN A 417 -45.58 -59.80 -32.98
CA ASN A 417 -45.88 -60.06 -31.57
C ASN A 417 -47.30 -59.65 -31.13
N ILE A 418 -48.28 -59.62 -32.05
CA ILE A 418 -49.65 -59.12 -31.77
C ILE A 418 -50.33 -59.82 -30.58
N LYS A 419 -49.98 -61.08 -30.30
CA LYS A 419 -50.48 -61.83 -29.14
C LYS A 419 -50.14 -61.17 -27.81
N ALA A 420 -49.07 -60.39 -27.71
CA ALA A 420 -48.72 -59.66 -26.49
C ALA A 420 -49.80 -58.62 -26.09
N PHE A 421 -50.64 -58.18 -27.04
CA PHE A 421 -51.75 -57.25 -26.80
C PHE A 421 -53.09 -57.95 -26.54
N ARG A 422 -53.09 -59.29 -26.52
CA ARG A 422 -54.26 -60.12 -26.21
C ARG A 422 -54.35 -60.34 -24.69
N GLY A 423 -55.33 -59.74 -24.05
CA GLY A 423 -55.63 -59.94 -22.63
C GLY A 423 -56.37 -61.26 -22.34
N LYS A 424 -56.90 -61.41 -21.13
CA LYS A 424 -57.59 -62.64 -20.69
C LYS A 424 -58.81 -62.94 -21.57
N ARG A 425 -59.06 -64.24 -21.83
CA ARG A 425 -60.25 -64.71 -22.56
C ARG A 425 -61.53 -64.30 -21.84
N ILE A 426 -62.54 -63.86 -22.57
CA ILE A 426 -63.85 -63.54 -22.00
C ILE A 426 -64.62 -64.86 -21.82
N GLY A 427 -65.07 -65.13 -20.59
CA GLY A 427 -65.81 -66.36 -20.27
C GLY A 427 -67.03 -66.55 -21.16
N GLY A 428 -67.21 -67.76 -21.70
CA GLY A 428 -68.33 -68.10 -22.58
C GLY A 428 -68.23 -67.61 -24.02
N LYS A 429 -67.17 -66.86 -24.40
CA LYS A 429 -67.03 -66.35 -25.78
C LYS A 429 -65.68 -66.66 -26.43
N GLN A 430 -65.57 -66.47 -27.74
CA GLN A 430 -64.31 -66.69 -28.47
C GLN A 430 -63.38 -65.46 -28.44
N GLU A 431 -63.86 -64.30 -27.99
CA GLU A 431 -63.07 -63.07 -27.88
C GLU A 431 -62.23 -63.00 -26.60
N TYR A 432 -61.23 -62.12 -26.67
CA TYR A 432 -60.29 -61.83 -25.59
C TYR A 432 -60.40 -60.36 -25.24
N ARG A 433 -60.18 -60.00 -23.97
CA ARG A 433 -60.05 -58.59 -23.59
C ARG A 433 -58.81 -58.02 -24.29
N ILE A 434 -58.88 -56.77 -24.73
CA ILE A 434 -57.73 -56.09 -25.33
C ILE A 434 -56.83 -55.59 -24.20
N GLN A 435 -55.53 -55.83 -24.31
CA GLN A 435 -54.53 -55.23 -23.42
C GLN A 435 -53.85 -54.08 -24.17
N PRO A 436 -53.99 -52.82 -23.71
CA PRO A 436 -53.36 -51.69 -24.38
C PRO A 436 -51.83 -51.84 -24.36
N PRO A 437 -51.13 -51.35 -25.40
CA PRO A 437 -49.67 -51.34 -25.41
C PRO A 437 -49.15 -50.62 -24.17
N LYS A 438 -48.19 -51.23 -23.47
CA LYS A 438 -47.43 -50.49 -22.45
C LYS A 438 -46.52 -49.52 -23.21
N MET A 439 -46.67 -48.22 -22.95
CA MET A 439 -45.69 -47.24 -23.44
C MET A 439 -44.32 -47.62 -22.88
N LEU A 440 -43.32 -47.73 -23.76
CA LEU A 440 -41.92 -47.94 -23.39
C LEU A 440 -41.37 -46.72 -22.66
#